data_AF-A0A1W9MJD1-F1
#
_entry.id   AF-A0A1W9MJD1-F1
#
_cell.length_a   1.000
_cell.length_b   1.000
_cell.length_c   1.000
_cell.angle_alpha   90.00
_cell.angle_beta   90.00
_cell.angle_gamma   90.00
#
_symmetry.space_group_name_H-M   'P 1'
#
loop_
_entity.id
_entity.type
_entity.pdbx_description
1 polymer ?
#
loop_
_entity_poly.entity_id
_entity_poly.type
_entity_poly.pdbx_seq_one_letter_code
_entity_poly.pdbx_strand_id
1 'polypeptide(L)'
;MPIINFLQEAKKFEIQIYRKKKPYNLEELKQNHVSFSGSPLRHPTDAEKIVLVADPYSGNAFYYEFKVSDISYMEELPNLVNPEGETIPMSRIWVKKKSVGVRCLPFLVGDVKII
;
A
#
# COMPACT_ATOMS: atom_id res chain seq x y z
N MET A 1 18.93 -1.72 0.00
CA MET A 1 18.33 -0.38 0.18
C MET A 1 16.82 -0.56 0.28
N PRO A 2 16.13 -0.11 1.34
CA PRO A 2 14.70 -0.34 1.50
C PRO A 2 13.90 0.43 0.43
N ILE A 3 12.82 -0.16 -0.08
CA ILE A 3 12.04 0.42 -1.19
C ILE A 3 11.45 1.79 -0.86
N ILE A 4 11.27 2.07 0.43
CA ILE A 4 10.78 3.38 0.89
C ILE A 4 11.76 4.50 0.53
N ASN A 5 13.07 4.19 0.41
CA ASN A 5 14.07 5.14 -0.06
C ASN A 5 13.94 5.40 -1.57
N PHE A 6 13.50 4.42 -2.35
CA PHE A 6 13.19 4.60 -3.77
C PHE A 6 11.91 5.42 -3.98
N LEU A 7 10.98 5.35 -3.04
CA LEU A 7 9.68 6.03 -3.08
C LEU A 7 9.69 7.40 -2.36
N GLN A 8 10.86 7.98 -2.08
CA GLN A 8 11.00 9.24 -1.31
C GLN A 8 10.24 10.45 -1.89
N GLU A 9 9.98 10.48 -3.20
CA GLU A 9 9.18 11.55 -3.83
C GLU A 9 7.68 11.46 -3.53
N ALA A 10 7.20 10.31 -3.05
CA ALA A 10 5.79 10.10 -2.77
C ALA A 10 5.38 10.77 -1.45
N LYS A 11 4.63 11.88 -1.54
CA LYS A 11 4.07 12.56 -0.35
C LYS A 11 3.12 11.63 0.41
N LYS A 12 3.16 11.72 1.75
CA LYS A 12 2.25 11.00 2.66
C LYS A 12 0.80 11.18 2.21
N PHE A 13 0.07 10.07 2.09
CA PHE A 13 -1.33 10.08 1.68
C PHE A 13 -2.21 10.50 2.87
N GLU A 14 -3.12 11.45 2.67
CA GLU A 14 -4.03 11.91 3.72
C GLU A 14 -5.17 10.91 3.90
N ILE A 15 -5.00 10.02 4.88
CA ILE A 15 -5.91 8.92 5.22
C ILE A 15 -7.34 9.41 5.56
N GLN A 16 -7.44 10.66 6.04
CA GLN A 16 -8.69 11.26 6.54
C GLN A 16 -9.82 11.35 5.51
N ILE A 17 -9.52 11.40 4.21
CA ILE A 17 -10.53 11.52 3.13
C ILE A 17 -11.33 10.20 2.98
N TYR A 18 -10.73 9.04 3.30
CA TYR A 18 -11.36 7.72 3.14
C TYR A 18 -11.99 7.19 4.43
N ARG A 19 -11.70 7.81 5.59
CA ARG A 19 -12.38 7.52 6.86
C ARG A 19 -13.87 7.90 6.87
N LYS A 20 -14.33 8.74 5.92
CA LYS A 20 -15.58 9.52 6.07
C LYS A 20 -16.87 8.94 5.46
N LYS A 21 -16.93 7.69 5.01
CA LYS A 21 -18.18 7.13 4.44
C LYS A 21 -18.72 5.95 5.24
N LYS A 22 -19.43 6.27 6.33
CA LYS A 22 -20.23 5.37 7.20
C LYS A 22 -19.41 4.25 7.88
N PRO A 23 -19.89 3.67 8.99
CA PRO A 23 -19.41 2.35 9.39
C PRO A 23 -19.75 1.39 8.25
N TYR A 24 -18.76 1.02 7.44
CA TYR A 24 -18.96 -0.02 6.44
C TYR A 24 -19.28 -1.32 7.18
N ASN A 25 -20.32 -2.01 6.74
CA ASN A 25 -20.58 -3.35 7.22
C ASN A 25 -19.41 -4.25 6.78
N LEU A 26 -18.64 -4.78 7.74
CA LEU A 26 -17.47 -5.62 7.46
C LEU A 26 -17.84 -6.87 6.66
N GLU A 27 -19.05 -7.41 6.85
CA GLU A 27 -19.52 -8.57 6.09
C GLU A 27 -19.76 -8.22 4.62
N GLU A 28 -20.32 -7.04 4.35
CA GLU A 28 -20.51 -6.54 2.98
C GLU A 28 -19.16 -6.26 2.28
N LEU A 29 -18.19 -5.69 3.02
CA LEU A 29 -16.83 -5.50 2.49
C LEU A 29 -16.14 -6.82 2.15
N LYS A 30 -16.21 -7.85 3.01
CA LYS A 30 -15.62 -9.16 2.70
C LYS A 30 -16.25 -9.82 1.47
N GLN A 31 -17.54 -9.58 1.25
CA GLN A 31 -18.26 -10.12 0.09
C GLN A 31 -17.83 -9.45 -1.23
N ASN A 32 -17.61 -8.12 -1.22
CA ASN A 32 -17.44 -7.34 -2.44
C ASN A 32 -16.01 -6.82 -2.65
N HIS A 33 -15.13 -6.93 -1.66
CA HIS A 33 -13.78 -6.35 -1.67
C HIS A 33 -12.71 -7.36 -1.26
N VAL A 34 -11.46 -7.01 -1.54
CA VAL A 34 -10.27 -7.68 -1.04
C VAL A 34 -9.44 -6.66 -0.28
N SER A 35 -8.92 -7.05 0.87
CA SER A 35 -8.12 -6.16 1.69
C SER A 35 -6.63 -6.31 1.44
N PHE A 36 -5.93 -5.18 1.45
CA PHE A 36 -4.47 -5.10 1.32
C PHE A 36 -3.93 -4.21 2.43
N SER A 37 -2.83 -4.62 3.04
CA SER A 37 -2.18 -3.87 4.12
C SER A 37 -0.79 -3.41 3.69
N GLY A 38 -0.42 -2.21 4.11
CA GLY A 38 0.87 -1.61 3.79
C GLY A 38 0.91 -0.13 4.17
N SER A 39 2.03 0.52 3.88
CA SER A 39 2.16 1.97 4.04
C SER A 39 1.61 2.69 2.79
N PRO A 40 0.58 3.55 2.93
CA PRO A 40 -0.02 4.25 1.81
C PRO A 40 0.77 5.49 1.40
N LEU A 41 1.14 5.58 0.13
CA LEU A 41 1.89 6.68 -0.48
C LEU A 41 1.18 7.19 -1.74
N ARG A 42 1.24 8.49 -2.02
CA ARG A 42 0.75 9.03 -3.31
C ARG A 42 1.63 8.54 -4.44
N HIS A 43 1.07 8.10 -5.56
CA HIS A 43 1.90 7.77 -6.72
C HIS A 43 2.58 9.06 -7.23
N PRO A 44 3.90 9.04 -7.55
CA PRO A 44 4.68 10.24 -7.83
C PRO A 44 4.22 10.98 -9.09
N THR A 45 3.73 10.25 -10.09
CA THR A 45 3.36 10.81 -11.41
C THR A 45 1.88 10.64 -11.78
N ASP A 46 1.08 9.94 -10.96
CA ASP A 46 -0.30 9.60 -11.28
C ASP A 46 -1.19 9.85 -10.07
N ALA A 47 -1.83 11.02 -10.01
CA ALA A 47 -2.65 11.41 -8.87
C ALA A 47 -3.90 10.51 -8.67
N GLU A 48 -4.28 9.70 -9.65
CA GLU A 48 -5.41 8.76 -9.55
C GLU A 48 -4.99 7.41 -8.95
N LYS A 49 -3.70 7.23 -8.65
CA LYS A 49 -3.17 5.99 -8.08
C LYS A 49 -2.60 6.19 -6.69
N ILE A 50 -2.71 5.11 -5.92
CA ILE A 50 -2.01 4.95 -4.65
C ILE A 50 -0.98 3.85 -4.77
N VAL A 51 0.16 4.05 -4.11
CA VAL A 51 1.18 3.02 -3.89
C VAL A 51 1.03 2.53 -2.46
N LEU A 52 0.94 1.21 -2.28
CA LEU A 52 0.85 0.57 -0.98
C LEU A 52 2.08 -0.33 -0.75
N VAL A 53 2.99 0.11 0.10
CA VAL A 53 4.22 -0.63 0.43
C VAL A 53 3.88 -1.70 1.46
N ALA A 54 3.81 -2.96 1.04
CA ALA A 54 3.31 -4.05 1.88
C ALA A 54 4.23 -4.37 3.06
N ASP A 55 5.53 -4.36 2.80
CA ASP A 55 6.57 -4.66 3.77
C ASP A 55 7.77 -3.72 3.54
N PRO A 56 7.84 -2.59 4.25
CA PRO A 56 8.88 -1.59 4.04
C PRO A 56 10.26 -2.03 4.56
N TYR A 57 10.35 -3.10 5.35
CA TYR A 57 11.59 -3.52 6.02
C TYR A 57 12.14 -4.87 5.57
N SER A 58 11.39 -5.68 4.81
CA SER A 58 11.99 -6.88 4.23
C SER A 58 12.96 -6.57 3.09
N GLY A 59 13.96 -7.44 2.94
CA GLY A 59 14.87 -7.42 1.79
C GLY A 59 14.16 -7.67 0.45
N ASN A 60 12.92 -8.18 0.48
CA ASN A 60 12.04 -8.40 -0.67
C ASN A 60 10.91 -7.38 -0.69
N ALA A 61 11.24 -6.12 -0.47
CA ALA A 61 10.24 -5.06 -0.43
C ALA A 61 9.51 -4.97 -1.78
N PHE A 62 8.19 -5.08 -1.73
CA PHE A 62 7.31 -4.95 -2.89
C PHE A 62 6.17 -4.00 -2.57
N TYR A 63 5.54 -3.48 -3.60
CA TYR A 63 4.41 -2.59 -3.44
C TYR A 63 3.27 -2.97 -4.37
N TYR A 64 2.08 -2.52 -3.99
CA TYR A 64 0.90 -2.57 -4.84
C TYR A 64 0.60 -1.19 -5.40
N GLU A 65 0.05 -1.15 -6.61
CA GLU A 65 -0.63 0.02 -7.14
C GLU A 65 -2.11 -0.27 -7.33
N PHE A 66 -2.94 0.68 -6.94
CA PHE A 66 -4.38 0.65 -7.17
C PHE A 66 -4.88 2.00 -7.63
N LYS A 67 -5.94 2.01 -8.43
CA LYS A 67 -6.71 3.24 -8.65
C LYS A 67 -7.41 3.64 -7.36
N VAL A 68 -7.33 4.92 -7.06
CA VAL A 68 -7.98 5.53 -5.89
C VAL A 68 -9.50 5.33 -5.92
N SER A 69 -10.12 5.38 -7.10
CA SER A 69 -11.57 5.19 -7.29
C SER A 69 -12.06 3.77 -7.01
N ASP A 70 -11.14 2.79 -6.96
CA ASP A 70 -11.43 1.40 -6.66
C ASP A 70 -11.35 1.08 -5.15
N ILE A 71 -10.86 2.03 -4.35
CA ILE A 71 -10.78 1.90 -2.89
C ILE A 71 -12.05 2.45 -2.26
N SER A 72 -12.79 1.57 -1.58
CA SER A 72 -14.06 1.95 -0.95
C SER A 72 -13.90 2.33 0.53
N TYR A 73 -12.90 1.76 1.20
CA TYR A 73 -12.67 1.97 2.62
C TYR A 73 -11.19 1.81 2.96
N MET A 74 -10.74 2.54 3.98
CA MET A 74 -9.38 2.45 4.51
C MET A 74 -9.42 2.60 6.04
N GLU A 75 -8.69 1.73 6.72
CA GLU A 75 -8.51 1.75 8.17
C GLU A 75 -7.03 1.94 8.53
N GLU A 76 -6.77 2.72 9.58
CA GLU A 76 -5.44 2.86 10.15
C GLU A 76 -5.08 1.57 10.92
N LEU A 77 -3.87 1.09 10.71
CA LEU A 77 -3.29 -0.02 11.46
C LEU A 77 -2.24 0.53 12.43
N PRO A 78 -1.82 -0.25 13.45
CA PRO A 78 -0.67 0.12 14.27
C PRO A 78 0.55 0.44 13.39
N ASN A 79 1.18 1.57 13.68
CA ASN A 79 2.38 1.99 12.95
C ASN A 79 3.52 0.99 13.19
N LEU A 80 4.36 0.79 12.18
CA LEU A 80 5.60 0.04 12.35
C LEU A 80 6.71 0.98 12.78
N VAL A 81 7.52 0.55 13.75
CA VAL A 81 8.69 1.29 14.23
C VAL A 81 9.93 0.46 13.89
N ASN A 82 10.90 1.04 13.20
CA ASN A 82 12.18 0.36 12.95
C ASN A 82 13.12 0.47 14.17
N PRO A 83 14.21 -0.31 14.21
CA PRO A 83 15.23 -0.20 15.25
C PRO A 83 15.81 1.22 15.41
N GLU A 84 15.77 2.05 14.38
CA GLU A 84 16.21 3.45 14.37
C GLU A 84 15.17 4.42 14.97
N GLY A 85 13.97 3.95 15.32
CA GLY A 85 12.91 4.74 15.94
C GLY A 85 12.01 5.50 14.95
N GLU A 86 12.19 5.31 13.65
CA GLU A 86 11.32 5.87 12.61
C GLU A 86 9.97 5.16 12.59
N THR A 87 8.91 5.95 12.57
CA THR A 87 7.54 5.46 12.56
C THR A 87 6.96 5.50 11.15
N ILE A 88 6.61 4.34 10.61
CA ILE A 88 5.93 4.20 9.33
C ILE A 88 4.42 4.00 9.57
N PRO A 89 3.56 4.89 9.03
CA PRO A 89 2.12 4.71 9.11
C PRO A 89 1.69 3.51 8.26
N MET A 90 0.87 2.66 8.86
CA MET A 90 0.30 1.49 8.19
C MET A 90 -1.20 1.66 8.05
N SER A 91 -1.75 1.11 6.97
CA SER A 91 -3.19 1.11 6.74
C SER A 91 -3.61 -0.18 6.05
N ARG A 92 -4.88 -0.55 6.22
CA ARG A 92 -5.53 -1.54 5.39
C ARG A 92 -6.54 -0.85 4.49
N ILE A 93 -6.40 -1.07 3.19
CA ILE A 93 -7.35 -0.61 2.18
C ILE A 93 -8.25 -1.77 1.74
N TRP A 94 -9.49 -1.45 1.39
CA TRP A 94 -10.46 -2.38 0.84
C TRP A 94 -10.75 -2.01 -0.61
N VAL A 95 -10.25 -2.84 -1.52
CA VAL A 95 -10.32 -2.65 -2.97
C VAL A 95 -11.46 -3.49 -3.53
N LYS A 96 -12.29 -2.91 -4.39
CA LYS A 96 -13.42 -3.61 -5.02
C LYS A 96 -12.93 -4.86 -5.77
N LYS A 97 -13.65 -5.97 -5.66
CA LYS A 97 -13.40 -7.17 -6.48
C LYS A 97 -13.57 -6.82 -7.97
N LYS A 98 -12.79 -7.49 -8.82
CA LYS A 98 -12.69 -7.25 -10.28
C LYS A 98 -11.99 -5.94 -10.69
N SER A 99 -11.54 -5.11 -9.74
CA SER A 99 -10.62 -4.00 -10.04
C SER A 99 -9.22 -4.52 -10.39
N VAL A 100 -8.46 -3.70 -11.13
CA VAL A 100 -7.08 -4.02 -11.51
C VAL A 100 -6.12 -3.48 -10.47
N GLY A 101 -5.25 -4.35 -9.96
CA GLY A 101 -4.10 -3.96 -9.15
C GLY A 101 -2.80 -4.36 -9.84
N VAL A 102 -1.75 -3.58 -9.62
CA VAL A 102 -0.39 -3.94 -10.04
C VAL A 102 0.38 -4.37 -8.81
N ARG A 103 1.15 -5.46 -8.91
CA ARG A 103 2.12 -5.86 -7.89
C ARG A 103 3.52 -5.71 -8.48
N CYS A 104 4.31 -4.84 -7.91
CA CYS A 104 5.67 -4.57 -8.36
C CYS A 104 6.67 -5.23 -7.41
N LEU A 105 7.38 -6.23 -7.93
CA LEU A 105 8.44 -6.96 -7.24
C LEU A 105 9.78 -6.57 -7.87
N PRO A 106 10.61 -5.74 -7.20
CA PRO A 106 11.94 -5.43 -7.71
C PRO A 106 12.79 -6.71 -7.72
N PHE A 107 13.70 -6.79 -8.68
CA PHE A 107 14.62 -7.91 -8.81
C PHE A 107 16.03 -7.40 -9.10
N LEU A 108 17.04 -8.19 -8.74
CA LEU A 108 18.41 -7.90 -9.07
C LEU A 108 18.66 -8.21 -10.56
N VAL A 109 19.09 -7.21 -11.32
CA VAL A 109 19.48 -7.40 -12.73
C VAL A 109 20.90 -7.94 -12.76
N GLY A 110 21.07 -9.16 -13.27
CA GLY A 110 22.38 -9.79 -13.47
C GLY A 110 22.23 -11.24 -13.95
N ASP A 111 23.34 -11.87 -14.32
CA ASP A 111 23.40 -13.30 -14.63
C ASP A 111 23.34 -14.11 -13.32
N VAL A 112 22.18 -14.09 -12.67
CA VAL A 112 21.95 -14.84 -11.44
C VAL A 112 21.66 -16.29 -11.84
N LYS A 113 22.67 -17.15 -11.77
CA LYS A 113 22.41 -18.60 -11.71
C LYS A 113 21.64 -18.84 -10.42
N ILE A 114 20.34 -19.08 -10.54
CA ILE A 114 19.54 -19.63 -9.45
C ILE A 114 20.09 -21.05 -9.24
N ILE A 115 20.91 -21.22 -8.19
CA ILE A 115 21.41 -22.53 -7.74
C ILE A 115 20.36 -23.11 -6.80
#